data_AF-A0A822F7E6-F1
#
_entry.id   AF-A0A822F7E6-F1
#
_cell.length_a   1.000
_cell.length_b   1.000
_cell.length_c   1.000
_cell.angle_alpha   90.00
_cell.angle_beta   90.00
_cell.angle_gamma   90.00
#
_symmetry.space_group_name_H-M   'P 1'
#
loop_
_entity.id
_entity.type
_entity.pdbx_description
1 polymer ?
#
loop_
_entity_poly.entity_id
_entity_poly.type
_entity_poly.pdbx_seq_one_letter_code
_entity_poly.pdbx_strand_id
1 'polypeptide(L)' 'DDINDHVPTFSSKNYQFNLMENVPIGYEISLEQANDADLSENSRINYELKYLHEKNNDGPFEIVTKINGGLALKVIKEID' A
#
# COMPACT_ATOMS: atom_id res chain seq x y z
N ASP A 1 -22.99 0.08 -19.78
CA ASP A 1 -22.50 1.03 -18.76
C ASP A 1 -22.28 0.30 -17.46
N ASP A 2 -21.21 0.68 -16.78
CA ASP A 2 -20.80 0.12 -15.49
C ASP A 2 -21.25 1.06 -14.36
N ILE A 3 -21.70 0.51 -13.23
CA ILE A 3 -22.16 1.26 -12.05
C ILE A 3 -21.15 0.99 -10.94
N ASN A 4 -20.74 2.02 -10.21
CA ASN A 4 -19.86 1.88 -9.04
C ASN A 4 -20.66 1.32 -7.86
N ASP A 5 -20.77 0.00 -7.76
CA ASP A 5 -21.51 -0.70 -6.70
C ASP A 5 -20.70 -1.78 -5.96
N HIS A 6 -19.44 -1.98 -6.35
CA HIS A 6 -18.49 -2.78 -5.59
C HIS A 6 -17.60 -1.87 -4.71
N VAL A 7 -17.05 -2.46 -3.65
CA VAL A 7 -16.13 -1.75 -2.76
C VAL A 7 -14.75 -2.39 -2.87
N PRO A 8 -13.67 -1.60 -2.92
CA PRO A 8 -12.32 -2.15 -2.94
C PRO A 8 -12.05 -2.97 -1.68
N THR A 9 -11.56 -4.20 -1.85
CA THR A 9 -11.26 -5.11 -0.73
C THR A 9 -9.88 -5.72 -0.81
N PHE A 10 -9.15 -5.73 0.31
CA PHE A 10 -7.90 -6.47 0.44
C PHE A 10 -8.17 -7.96 0.73
N SER A 11 -7.31 -8.85 0.22
CA SER A 11 -7.36 -10.30 0.49
C SER A 11 -7.24 -10.62 1.98
N SER A 12 -6.48 -9.81 2.73
CA SER A 12 -6.28 -9.95 4.18
C SER A 12 -6.51 -8.63 4.92
N LYS A 13 -7.01 -8.75 6.15
CA LYS A 13 -7.13 -7.62 7.09
C LYS A 13 -5.79 -7.21 7.71
N ASN A 14 -4.83 -8.13 7.76
CA ASN A 14 -3.53 -7.92 8.36
C ASN A 14 -2.44 -8.48 7.44
N TYR A 15 -1.40 -7.69 7.21
CA TYR A 15 -0.18 -8.12 6.52
C TYR A 15 0.98 -8.00 7.50
N GLN A 16 1.81 -9.03 7.57
CA GLN A 16 3.01 -9.05 8.40
C GLN A 16 4.21 -9.30 7.48
N PHE A 17 5.24 -8.49 7.65
CA PHE A 17 6.52 -8.62 6.94
C PHE A 17 7.66 -8.57 7.96
N ASN A 18 8.73 -9.31 7.66
CA ASN A 18 9.98 -9.23 8.40
C ASN A 18 10.99 -8.52 7.53
N LEU A 19 11.68 -7.53 8.11
CA LEU A 19 12.65 -6.70 7.42
C LEU A 19 13.94 -6.69 8.25
N MET A 20 15.09 -6.75 7.58
CA MET A 20 16.36 -6.54 8.28
C MET A 20 16.51 -5.06 8.61
N GLU A 21 17.06 -4.73 9.78
CA GLU A 21 17.32 -3.34 10.20
C GLU A 21 18.20 -2.59 9.17
N ASN A 22 19.14 -3.30 8.56
CA ASN A 22 20.12 -2.73 7.63
C ASN A 22 19.63 -2.63 6.18
N VAL A 23 18.32 -2.73 5.91
CA VAL A 23 17.84 -2.52 4.54
C VAL A 23 18.07 -1.09 4.09
N PRO A 24 18.47 -0.87 2.83
CA PRO A 24 18.74 0.47 2.35
C PRO A 24 17.45 1.28 2.19
N ILE A 25 17.57 2.60 2.37
CA ILE A 25 16.52 3.54 1.96
C ILE A 25 16.22 3.34 0.47
N GLY A 26 14.95 3.32 0.11
CA GLY A 26 14.46 3.00 -1.22
C GLY A 26 14.16 1.52 -1.44
N TYR A 27 14.44 0.64 -0.47
CA TYR A 27 13.99 -0.76 -0.53
C TYR A 27 12.46 -0.83 -0.59
N GLU A 28 11.93 -1.69 -1.46
CA GLU A 28 10.50 -1.82 -1.69
C GLU A 28 9.99 -3.21 -1.29
N ILE A 29 8.92 -3.22 -0.51
CA ILE A 29 8.18 -4.41 -0.10
C ILE A 29 6.91 -4.44 -0.93
N SER A 30 6.75 -5.44 -1.79
CA SER A 30 5.53 -5.58 -2.60
C SER A 30 4.35 -5.95 -1.72
N LEU A 31 3.22 -5.29 -1.95
CA LEU A 31 1.94 -5.55 -1.29
C LEU A 31 0.93 -6.07 -2.30
N GLU A 32 0.01 -6.90 -1.81
CA GLU A 32 -1.20 -7.23 -2.56
C GLU A 32 -2.09 -5.98 -2.68
N GLN A 33 -2.61 -5.75 -3.89
CA GLN A 33 -3.59 -4.71 -4.12
C GLN A 33 -4.95 -5.10 -3.54
N ALA A 34 -5.75 -4.09 -3.21
CA ALA A 34 -7.18 -4.30 -3.08
C ALA A 34 -7.79 -4.59 -4.46
N ASN A 35 -8.83 -5.43 -4.47
CA ASN A 35 -9.58 -5.77 -5.67
C ASN A 35 -10.96 -5.12 -5.62
N ASP A 36 -11.36 -4.54 -6.74
CA ASP A 36 -12.70 -4.02 -7.00
C ASP A 36 -13.24 -4.71 -8.26
N ALA A 37 -14.50 -5.15 -8.22
CA ALA A 37 -15.09 -5.94 -9.31
C ALA A 37 -15.79 -5.09 -10.38
N ASP A 38 -15.85 -3.77 -10.18
CA ASP A 38 -16.31 -2.83 -11.19
C ASP A 38 -15.34 -2.76 -12.38
N LEU A 39 -15.67 -1.96 -13.40
CA LEU A 39 -14.89 -1.84 -14.62
C LEU A 39 -14.31 -0.43 -14.81
N SER A 40 -13.19 -0.38 -15.53
CA SER A 40 -12.59 0.86 -16.04
C SER A 40 -12.28 1.91 -14.94
N GLU A 41 -13.05 2.99 -14.88
CA GLU A 41 -12.85 4.08 -13.90
C GLU A 41 -13.38 3.72 -12.51
N ASN A 42 -14.46 2.94 -12.44
CA ASN A 42 -15.10 2.59 -11.18
C ASN A 42 -14.22 1.64 -10.34
N SER A 43 -13.37 0.85 -10.98
CA SER A 43 -12.38 -0.01 -10.32
C SER A 43 -11.04 0.68 -10.00
N ARG A 44 -10.93 2.02 -10.13
CA ARG A 44 -9.69 2.74 -9.79
C ARG A 44 -9.56 2.93 -8.29
N ILE A 45 -8.47 2.40 -7.73
CA ILE A 45 -8.24 2.41 -6.29
C ILE A 45 -7.10 3.37 -5.95
N ASN A 46 -7.34 4.27 -5.01
CA ASN A 46 -6.32 5.10 -4.38
C ASN A 46 -5.97 4.53 -3.00
N TYR A 47 -4.68 4.59 -2.66
CA TYR A 47 -4.15 4.02 -1.43
C TYR A 47 -3.51 5.13 -0.57
N GLU A 48 -3.72 5.04 0.74
CA GLU A 48 -3.10 5.92 1.74
C GLU A 48 -2.53 5.05 2.87
N LEU A 49 -1.37 5.44 3.40
CA LEU A 49 -0.74 4.82 4.56
C LEU A 49 -0.93 5.69 5.79
N LYS A 50 -1.48 5.09 6.85
CA LYS A 50 -1.65 5.74 8.15
C LYS A 50 -0.88 5.00 9.24
N TYR A 51 -0.04 5.72 9.97
CA TYR A 51 0.63 5.23 11.15
C TYR A 51 -0.29 5.35 12.37
N LEU A 52 -0.50 4.23 13.07
CA LEU A 52 -1.34 4.20 14.27
C LEU A 52 -0.59 4.62 15.54
N HIS A 53 0.74 4.51 15.55
CA HIS A 53 1.57 4.77 16.73
C HIS A 53 2.53 5.96 16.56
N GLU A 54 2.70 6.49 15.35
CA GLU A 54 3.54 7.66 15.09
C GLU A 54 2.74 8.95 15.11
N LYS A 55 3.33 10.00 15.68
CA LYS A 55 2.76 11.35 15.59
C LYS A 55 2.94 11.86 14.16
N ASN A 56 1.96 12.62 13.66
CA ASN A 56 2.03 13.29 12.36
C ASN A 56 2.28 12.39 11.14
N ASN A 57 1.96 11.09 11.22
CA ASN A 57 2.18 10.14 10.13
C ASN A 57 3.65 9.98 9.71
N ASP A 58 4.59 10.18 10.63
CA ASP A 58 6.02 10.28 10.36
C ASP A 58 6.79 8.94 10.45
N GLY A 59 6.16 7.83 10.06
CA GLY A 59 6.82 6.53 10.10
C GLY A 59 7.83 6.31 8.97
N PRO A 60 8.56 5.17 8.97
CA PRO A 60 9.71 4.96 8.10
C PRO A 60 9.38 4.47 6.68
N PHE A 61 8.11 4.29 6.35
CA PHE A 61 7.62 3.82 5.06
C PHE A 61 6.72 4.84 4.34
N GLU A 62 6.69 4.76 3.02
CA GLU A 62 5.68 5.41 2.17
C GLU A 62 4.94 4.37 1.34
N ILE A 63 3.68 4.63 1.00
CA ILE A 63 2.93 3.80 0.04
C ILE A 63 3.22 4.26 -1.38
N VAL A 64 3.60 3.34 -2.25
CA VAL A 64 3.90 3.60 -3.66
C VAL A 64 2.96 2.81 -4.54
N THR A 65 2.27 3.50 -5.44
CA THR A 65 1.51 2.90 -6.54
C THR A 65 2.36 2.93 -7.81
N LYS A 66 2.43 1.81 -8.51
CA LYS A 66 3.21 1.66 -9.75
C LYS A 66 2.31 1.68 -10.96
N ILE A 67 2.84 2.16 -12.09
CA ILE A 67 2.13 2.28 -13.37
C ILE A 67 1.45 1.00 -13.87
N ASN A 68 1.92 -0.17 -13.43
CA ASN A 68 1.37 -1.47 -13.83
C ASN A 68 0.39 -2.06 -12.79
N GLY A 69 -0.16 -1.23 -11.90
CA GLY A 69 -0.96 -1.74 -10.78
C GLY A 69 -0.09 -2.46 -9.74
N GLY A 70 1.12 -1.99 -9.49
CA GLY A 70 1.88 -2.47 -8.32
C GLY A 70 1.51 -1.66 -7.09
N LEU A 71 1.43 -2.30 -5.92
CA LEU A 71 1.42 -1.61 -4.64
C LEU A 71 2.68 -2.02 -3.86
N ALA A 72 3.36 -1.07 -3.24
CA ALA A 72 4.52 -1.35 -2.42
C ALA A 72 4.63 -0.41 -1.22
N LEU A 73 5.26 -0.88 -0.14
CA LEU A 73 5.83 -0.02 0.89
C LEU A 73 7.28 0.25 0.54
N LYS A 74 7.65 1.52 0.47
CA LYS A 74 9.05 1.93 0.23
C LYS A 74 9.64 2.48 1.52
N VAL A 75 10.85 2.02 1.84
CA VAL A 75 11.62 2.52 2.99
C VAL A 75 12.10 3.94 2.68
N ILE A 76 11.79 4.90 3.55
CA ILE A 76 12.18 6.31 3.42
C ILE A 76 13.06 6.82 4.56
N LYS A 77 13.26 6.00 5.60
CA LYS A 77 14.14 6.27 6.75
C LYS A 77 14.91 5.00 7.12
N GLU A 78 16.01 5.16 7.84
CA GLU A 78 16.73 4.02 8.43
C GLU A 78 15.83 3.31 9.45
N ILE A 79 16.02 1.99 9.56
CA ILE A 79 15.24 1.10 10.44
C ILE A 79 16.18 0.68 11.56
N ASP A 80 16.26 1.52 12.60
CA ASP A 80 17.17 1.36 13.74
C ASP A 80 16.52 0.57 14.90
#